data_AF-A0AAW0Z1B7-F1
#
_entry.id   AF-A0AAW0Z1B7-F1
#
_cell.length_a   1.000
_cell.length_b   1.000
_cell.length_c   1.000
_cell.angle_alpha   90.00
_cell.angle_beta   90.00
_cell.angle_gamma   90.00
#
_symmetry.space_group_name_H-M   'P 1'
#
loop_
_entity.id
_entity.type
_entity.pdbx_description
1 polymer ?
#
loop_
_entity_poly.entity_id
_entity_poly.type
_entity_poly.pdbx_seq_one_letter_code
_entity_poly.pdbx_strand_id
1 'polypeptide(L)'
;MNSVSTPELNLNPYHPAVTTLKTAHSTDHISSSSLPVTDSATSASDTAPHCHPMLFPLHTSCTQQIEDASLPTPPGETNFPAKQATIYFPAPVHPEAIQYAKSRFGQVITSQEMDRDQAWNVCHGVVNRANPITSQTIEKAPKLCAISIVGVGYDTIDIPACREKDVAVMNCPGANSSAVAELTLALTLWLLRRVAELDRRLRSGEKMLSIDNLGKGLKGKIVGMIGMGDTARKAAELFHHAFNCPIHIFSPTSPATRWTSHDPNGTLPHTRHTSLSNLLPLVDILTLHCPLTVSTRDLISDKELAIMKEGSILVNMSRGAVVNEGALAEALKIGKTIGGAASDVFKHEPAHKDDVAGLLDLDNFIGTPHIGGSTVEAQIDVCLLAIDQLAGYFDGYQIHNRVC
;
A
#
# COMPACT_ATOMS: atom_id res chain seq x y z
N MET A 1 35.55 -14.93 49.23
CA MET A 1 35.50 -14.13 47.99
C MET A 1 35.18 -15.10 46.87
N ASN A 2 33.89 -15.32 46.61
CA ASN A 2 33.43 -16.33 45.65
C ASN A 2 32.69 -15.62 44.52
N SER A 3 33.25 -15.74 43.33
CA SER A 3 32.73 -15.32 42.04
C SER A 3 31.44 -16.06 41.71
N VAL A 4 30.37 -15.31 41.45
CA VAL A 4 29.12 -15.86 40.87
C VAL A 4 29.14 -15.54 39.38
N SER A 5 29.25 -16.62 38.59
CA SER A 5 29.17 -16.66 37.13
C SER A 5 27.72 -16.48 36.66
N THR A 6 27.51 -15.56 35.73
CA THR A 6 26.27 -15.40 34.94
C THR A 6 26.15 -16.52 33.89
N PRO A 7 24.95 -17.06 33.60
CA PRO A 7 24.77 -18.02 32.51
C PRO A 7 24.54 -17.30 31.17
N GLU A 8 25.29 -17.72 30.14
CA GLU A 8 25.10 -17.34 28.73
C GLU A 8 23.79 -17.93 28.19
N LEU A 9 22.96 -17.07 27.61
CA LEU A 9 21.76 -17.43 26.84
C LEU A 9 22.19 -17.82 25.42
N ASN A 10 22.12 -19.11 25.12
CA ASN A 10 22.37 -19.67 23.79
C ASN A 10 21.10 -19.52 22.94
N LEU A 11 21.12 -18.59 21.99
CA LEU A 11 20.06 -18.37 20.99
C LEU A 11 20.46 -19.04 19.68
N ASN A 12 19.82 -20.15 19.33
CA ASN A 12 19.83 -20.66 17.96
C ASN A 12 18.52 -21.41 17.66
N PRO A 13 17.60 -20.86 16.85
CA PRO A 13 16.43 -21.58 16.41
C PRO A 13 16.51 -21.93 14.90
N TYR A 14 15.99 -23.11 14.57
CA TYR A 14 15.65 -23.62 13.23
C TYR A 14 16.73 -24.30 12.39
N HIS A 15 16.77 -25.63 12.51
CA HIS A 15 17.17 -26.56 11.45
C HIS A 15 15.91 -27.32 11.00
N PRO A 16 15.48 -27.27 9.73
CA PRO A 16 14.39 -28.11 9.26
C PRO A 16 14.91 -29.50 8.88
N ALA A 17 14.33 -30.54 9.49
CA ALA A 17 14.58 -31.93 9.14
C ALA A 17 13.87 -32.28 7.82
N VAL A 18 14.66 -32.67 6.82
CA VAL A 18 14.21 -33.19 5.53
C VAL A 18 13.65 -34.59 5.74
N THR A 19 12.35 -34.78 5.53
CA THR A 19 11.73 -36.11 5.44
C THR A 19 11.31 -36.37 4.00
N THR A 20 11.95 -37.37 3.39
CA THR A 20 11.71 -37.86 2.04
C THR A 20 10.45 -38.72 2.02
N LEU A 21 9.44 -38.33 1.23
CA LEU A 21 8.31 -39.19 0.88
C LEU A 21 8.39 -39.58 -0.59
N LYS A 22 8.45 -40.89 -0.81
CA LYS A 22 8.55 -41.58 -2.10
C LYS A 22 7.27 -41.40 -2.92
N THR A 23 7.47 -41.24 -4.21
CA THR A 23 6.49 -41.28 -5.29
C THR A 23 5.85 -42.67 -5.44
N ALA A 24 4.56 -42.70 -5.75
CA ALA A 24 3.89 -43.84 -6.35
C ALA A 24 2.93 -43.35 -7.44
N HIS A 25 3.17 -43.81 -8.67
CA HIS A 25 2.29 -43.65 -9.82
C HIS A 25 1.08 -44.59 -9.69
N SER A 26 -0.11 -44.10 -10.03
CA SER A 26 -1.14 -44.93 -10.67
C SER A 26 -2.00 -44.05 -11.57
N THR A 27 -1.90 -44.32 -12.87
CA THR A 27 -2.84 -43.95 -13.93
C THR A 27 -4.22 -44.50 -13.62
N ASP A 28 -5.29 -43.75 -13.90
CA ASP A 28 -6.48 -44.33 -14.52
C ASP A 28 -7.38 -43.29 -15.21
N HIS A 29 -7.78 -43.67 -16.42
CA HIS A 29 -8.68 -43.02 -17.35
C HIS A 29 -10.12 -42.96 -16.81
N ILE A 30 -10.82 -41.83 -16.93
CA ILE A 30 -12.28 -41.83 -17.14
C ILE A 30 -12.69 -40.75 -18.16
N SER A 31 -13.50 -41.23 -19.10
CA SER A 31 -14.05 -40.63 -20.30
C SER A 31 -15.01 -39.45 -20.09
N SER A 32 -14.93 -38.49 -21.02
CA SER A 32 -15.89 -37.43 -21.29
C SER A 32 -17.19 -37.96 -21.89
N SER A 33 -18.34 -37.62 -21.31
CA SER A 33 -19.66 -37.76 -21.95
C SER A 33 -20.29 -36.38 -22.18
N SER A 34 -20.43 -36.05 -23.46
CA SER A 34 -21.13 -34.92 -24.04
C SER A 34 -22.65 -35.04 -23.94
N LEU A 35 -23.33 -33.92 -23.66
CA LEU A 35 -24.74 -33.71 -23.99
C LEU A 35 -24.90 -32.39 -24.77
N PRO A 36 -25.80 -32.32 -25.77
CA PRO A 36 -25.84 -31.23 -26.74
C PRO A 36 -26.74 -30.07 -26.30
N VAL A 37 -26.33 -28.85 -26.65
CA VAL A 37 -27.21 -27.66 -26.64
C VAL A 37 -27.64 -27.39 -28.07
N THR A 38 -28.95 -27.33 -28.27
CA THR A 38 -29.62 -27.05 -29.53
C THR A 38 -29.68 -25.56 -29.83
N ASP A 39 -29.37 -25.20 -31.08
CA ASP A 39 -29.66 -23.92 -31.71
C ASP A 39 -31.17 -23.66 -31.83
N SER A 40 -31.58 -22.40 -31.65
CA SER A 40 -32.64 -21.81 -32.47
C SER A 40 -32.55 -20.29 -32.45
N ALA A 41 -32.19 -19.73 -33.60
CA ALA A 41 -32.36 -18.34 -33.95
C ALA A 41 -33.82 -18.06 -34.34
N THR A 42 -34.36 -16.91 -33.96
CA THR A 42 -35.47 -16.26 -34.68
C THR A 42 -35.37 -14.74 -34.58
N SER A 43 -35.63 -14.13 -35.72
CA SER A 43 -35.50 -12.74 -36.16
C SER A 43 -36.72 -11.85 -35.85
N ALA A 44 -36.59 -10.57 -36.25
CA ALA A 44 -37.63 -9.57 -36.60
C ALA A 44 -37.92 -8.54 -35.47
N SER A 45 -37.39 -7.32 -35.55
CA SER A 45 -37.92 -6.11 -36.23
C SER A 45 -39.09 -5.47 -35.49
N ASP A 46 -38.94 -4.24 -34.98
CA ASP A 46 -39.50 -3.03 -35.63
C ASP A 46 -39.46 -1.76 -34.77
N THR A 47 -39.09 -0.67 -35.44
CA THR A 47 -39.55 0.73 -35.30
C THR A 47 -39.39 1.49 -33.98
N ALA A 48 -38.60 2.57 -34.07
CA ALA A 48 -38.60 3.72 -33.17
C ALA A 48 -39.76 4.70 -33.47
N PRO A 49 -40.03 5.64 -32.55
CA PRO A 49 -40.20 7.02 -32.99
C PRO A 49 -39.33 8.01 -32.21
N HIS A 50 -38.91 9.03 -32.97
CA HIS A 50 -38.12 10.18 -32.57
C HIS A 50 -38.85 11.10 -31.57
N CYS A 51 -38.13 11.52 -30.52
CA CYS A 51 -38.37 12.79 -29.84
C CYS A 51 -37.05 13.55 -29.65
N HIS A 52 -36.99 14.76 -30.22
CA HIS A 52 -35.92 15.73 -30.08
C HIS A 52 -35.74 16.21 -28.63
N PRO A 53 -34.51 16.44 -28.14
CA PRO A 53 -34.28 17.31 -26.99
C PRO A 53 -34.00 18.74 -27.44
N MET A 54 -34.73 19.68 -26.84
CA MET A 54 -34.54 21.12 -26.97
C MET A 54 -33.21 21.57 -26.35
N LEU A 55 -32.47 22.39 -27.09
CA LEU A 55 -31.31 23.15 -26.65
C LEU A 55 -31.74 24.23 -25.63
N PHE A 56 -31.10 24.24 -24.46
CA PHE A 56 -30.97 25.43 -23.61
C PHE A 56 -29.50 25.61 -23.22
N PRO A 57 -29.03 26.87 -23.08
CA PRO A 57 -27.62 27.20 -23.13
C PRO A 57 -26.89 26.88 -21.83
N LEU A 58 -25.68 26.34 -21.98
CA LEU A 58 -24.70 26.13 -20.92
C LEU A 58 -24.32 27.48 -20.29
N HIS A 59 -24.72 27.68 -19.03
CA HIS A 59 -24.08 28.65 -18.16
C HIS A 59 -22.65 28.18 -17.89
N THR A 60 -21.69 28.95 -18.39
CA THR A 60 -20.28 28.89 -18.05
C THR A 60 -20.09 29.21 -16.57
N SER A 61 -20.00 28.19 -15.72
CA SER A 61 -19.37 28.33 -14.41
C SER A 61 -17.89 28.01 -14.54
N CYS A 62 -17.09 29.04 -14.28
CA CYS A 62 -15.65 28.99 -14.18
C CYS A 62 -15.23 28.05 -13.04
N THR A 63 -15.01 26.76 -13.35
CA THR A 63 -14.15 25.90 -12.55
C THR A 63 -12.73 26.15 -13.00
N GLN A 64 -11.96 26.89 -12.19
CA GLN A 64 -10.51 26.85 -12.23
C GLN A 64 -10.09 25.39 -12.06
N GLN A 65 -9.69 24.77 -13.17
CA GLN A 65 -8.94 23.53 -13.17
C GLN A 65 -7.63 23.81 -12.44
N ILE A 66 -7.50 23.33 -11.21
CA ILE A 66 -6.18 23.05 -10.65
C ILE A 66 -5.74 21.78 -11.38
N GLU A 67 -5.03 21.97 -12.49
CA GLU A 67 -4.34 20.92 -13.20
C GLU A 67 -3.28 20.31 -12.26
N ASP A 68 -3.61 19.22 -11.58
CA ASP A 68 -2.61 18.23 -11.14
C ASP A 68 -2.31 17.30 -12.32
N ALA A 69 -2.00 17.90 -13.46
CA ALA A 69 -1.46 17.21 -14.60
C ALA A 69 -0.02 16.87 -14.24
N SER A 70 0.29 15.59 -14.06
CA SER A 70 1.67 15.09 -13.99
C SER A 70 2.41 15.60 -15.21
N LEU A 71 3.12 16.72 -15.07
CA LEU A 71 3.92 17.30 -16.14
C LEU A 71 4.90 16.23 -16.61
N PRO A 72 5.04 15.99 -17.93
CA PRO A 72 6.03 15.05 -18.41
C PRO A 72 7.41 15.55 -18.02
N THR A 73 8.11 14.80 -17.17
CA THR A 73 9.48 15.14 -16.82
C THR A 73 10.38 14.94 -18.04
N PRO A 74 11.27 15.89 -18.36
CA PRO A 74 12.26 15.72 -19.42
C PRO A 74 13.13 14.48 -19.17
N PRO A 75 13.57 13.75 -20.21
CA PRO A 75 14.59 12.73 -20.02
C PRO A 75 15.87 13.41 -19.51
N GLY A 76 16.29 13.05 -18.31
CA GLY A 76 17.66 13.33 -17.87
C GLY A 76 18.58 12.39 -18.63
N GLU A 77 19.02 12.78 -19.82
CA GLU A 77 20.14 12.09 -20.47
C GLU A 77 21.39 12.37 -19.63
N THR A 78 21.98 11.33 -19.05
CA THR A 78 23.22 11.46 -18.29
C THR A 78 24.38 10.97 -19.13
N ASN A 79 25.47 11.75 -19.18
CA ASN A 79 26.76 11.31 -19.71
C ASN A 79 27.60 10.60 -18.64
N PHE A 80 26.96 10.07 -17.58
CA PHE A 80 27.63 9.64 -16.35
C PHE A 80 27.19 8.21 -15.95
N PRO A 81 27.91 7.17 -16.43
CA PRO A 81 27.52 5.77 -16.25
C PRO A 81 27.41 5.34 -14.79
N ALA A 82 26.52 4.38 -14.50
CA ALA A 82 26.29 3.88 -13.14
C ALA A 82 27.59 3.39 -12.47
N LYS A 83 28.48 2.77 -13.25
CA LYS A 83 29.80 2.27 -12.81
C LYS A 83 30.77 3.34 -12.32
N GLN A 84 30.49 4.62 -12.58
CA GLN A 84 31.27 5.74 -12.07
C GLN A 84 30.54 6.47 -10.92
N ALA A 85 29.26 6.18 -10.71
CA ALA A 85 28.44 6.83 -9.71
C ALA A 85 28.76 6.38 -8.28
N THR A 86 28.54 7.31 -7.37
CA THR A 86 28.69 7.14 -5.92
C THR A 86 27.29 7.19 -5.33
N ILE A 87 26.80 6.08 -4.80
CA ILE A 87 25.43 5.95 -4.30
C ILE A 87 25.42 5.90 -2.79
N TYR A 88 24.50 6.64 -2.18
CA TYR A 88 24.32 6.68 -0.74
C TYR A 88 23.03 5.99 -0.28
N PHE A 89 23.16 5.16 0.76
CA PHE A 89 22.07 4.50 1.47
C PHE A 89 21.94 5.11 2.88
N PRO A 90 21.04 6.10 3.07
CA PRO A 90 20.92 6.84 4.33
C PRO A 90 20.24 6.05 5.45
N ALA A 91 19.65 4.89 5.14
CA ALA A 91 19.06 3.97 6.10
C ALA A 91 19.66 2.57 5.92
N PRO A 92 19.70 1.75 6.98
CA PRO A 92 20.02 0.33 6.85
C PRO A 92 19.06 -0.38 5.89
N VAL A 93 19.60 -1.16 4.96
CA VAL A 93 18.86 -2.04 4.05
C VAL A 93 19.46 -3.45 4.11
N HIS A 94 18.80 -4.43 3.48
CA HIS A 94 19.24 -5.82 3.50
C HIS A 94 20.67 -5.96 2.90
N PRO A 95 21.58 -6.75 3.52
CA PRO A 95 22.95 -6.90 3.04
C PRO A 95 23.07 -7.36 1.58
N GLU A 96 22.15 -8.21 1.11
CA GLU A 96 22.09 -8.68 -0.27
C GLU A 96 21.87 -7.52 -1.26
N ALA A 97 21.02 -6.55 -0.91
CA ALA A 97 20.80 -5.36 -1.73
C ALA A 97 22.06 -4.48 -1.79
N ILE A 98 22.82 -4.37 -0.69
CA ILE A 98 24.10 -3.65 -0.68
C ILE A 98 25.13 -4.36 -1.57
N GLN A 99 25.21 -5.69 -1.51
CA GLN A 99 26.09 -6.46 -2.39
C GLN A 99 25.71 -6.28 -3.87
N TYR A 100 24.41 -6.31 -4.17
CA TYR A 100 23.92 -6.02 -5.52
C TYR A 100 24.26 -4.60 -5.96
N ALA A 101 24.04 -3.58 -5.13
CA ALA A 101 24.42 -2.19 -5.43
C ALA A 101 25.91 -2.05 -5.73
N LYS A 102 26.79 -2.72 -4.96
CA LYS A 102 28.24 -2.75 -5.20
C LYS A 102 28.60 -3.40 -6.56
N SER A 103 27.73 -4.27 -7.08
CA SER A 103 27.89 -4.84 -8.43
C SER A 103 27.43 -3.89 -9.55
N ARG A 104 26.62 -2.86 -9.26
CA ARG A 104 26.05 -1.92 -10.24
C ARG A 104 26.81 -0.60 -10.30
N PHE A 105 27.21 -0.07 -9.14
CA PHE A 105 27.81 1.27 -9.01
C PHE A 105 29.32 1.26 -8.78
N GLY A 106 29.97 2.40 -8.99
CA GLY A 106 31.41 2.57 -8.73
C GLY A 106 31.75 2.60 -7.24
N GLN A 107 30.92 3.27 -6.45
CA GLN A 107 31.04 3.32 -5.00
C GLN A 107 29.67 3.29 -4.34
N VAL A 108 29.55 2.52 -3.26
CA VAL A 108 28.36 2.47 -2.40
C VAL A 108 28.76 2.90 -1.01
N ILE A 109 28.06 3.90 -0.47
CA ILE A 109 28.22 4.43 0.87
C ILE A 109 26.98 4.07 1.67
N THR A 110 27.16 3.45 2.83
CA THR A 110 26.07 3.22 3.78
C THR A 110 26.15 4.18 4.96
N SER A 111 25.00 4.42 5.62
CA SER A 111 24.92 5.22 6.86
C SER A 111 25.82 4.74 8.01
N GLN A 112 26.37 3.51 7.93
CA GLN A 112 27.31 2.97 8.92
C GLN A 112 28.78 3.22 8.56
N GLU A 113 29.07 3.46 7.28
CA GLU A 113 30.44 3.58 6.75
C GLU A 113 30.93 5.02 6.68
N MET A 114 30.03 6.01 6.59
CA MET A 114 30.37 7.43 6.45
C MET A 114 29.37 8.32 7.18
N ASP A 115 29.87 9.44 7.71
CA ASP A 115 29.01 10.49 8.27
C ASP A 115 28.00 10.99 7.23
N ARG A 116 26.80 11.32 7.70
CA ARG A 116 25.68 11.74 6.85
C ARG A 116 26.03 12.95 6.00
N ASP A 117 26.59 14.01 6.57
CA ASP A 117 26.86 15.25 5.84
C ASP A 117 27.99 15.05 4.83
N GLN A 118 28.98 14.21 5.15
CA GLN A 118 30.02 13.81 4.20
C GLN A 118 29.46 13.01 3.02
N ALA A 119 28.58 12.03 3.30
CA ALA A 119 27.99 11.19 2.28
C ALA A 119 27.14 11.99 1.29
N TRP A 120 26.30 12.92 1.78
CA TRP A 120 25.51 13.81 0.94
C TRP A 120 26.38 14.71 0.06
N ASN A 121 27.52 15.19 0.57
CA ASN A 121 28.41 16.07 -0.18
C ASN A 121 29.01 15.40 -1.43
N VAL A 122 29.23 14.09 -1.38
CA VAL A 122 29.95 13.34 -2.43
C VAL A 122 29.06 12.45 -3.30
N CYS A 123 27.83 12.15 -2.88
CA CYS A 123 26.98 11.22 -3.60
C CYS A 123 26.41 11.81 -4.89
N HIS A 124 26.36 10.97 -5.92
CA HIS A 124 25.68 11.26 -7.19
C HIS A 124 24.22 10.82 -7.15
N GLY A 125 23.90 9.77 -6.40
CA GLY A 125 22.52 9.31 -6.24
C GLY A 125 22.24 8.72 -4.86
N VAL A 126 20.95 8.61 -4.53
CA VAL A 126 20.49 8.08 -3.25
C VAL A 126 19.47 6.98 -3.46
N VAL A 127 19.60 5.88 -2.72
CA VAL A 127 18.55 4.87 -2.57
C VAL A 127 17.92 5.05 -1.19
N ASN A 128 16.75 5.69 -1.14
CA ASN A 128 16.11 6.10 0.11
C ASN A 128 14.89 5.24 0.44
N ARG A 129 14.76 4.79 1.69
CA ARG A 129 13.58 4.03 2.15
C ARG A 129 12.56 4.89 2.89
N ALA A 130 13.00 5.64 3.89
CA ALA A 130 12.09 6.33 4.80
C ALA A 130 12.65 7.65 5.37
N ASN A 131 13.92 8.00 5.09
CA ASN A 131 14.47 9.22 5.67
C ASN A 131 13.86 10.45 5.00
N PRO A 132 13.49 11.48 5.79
CA PRO A 132 13.14 12.78 5.23
C PRO A 132 14.30 13.36 4.40
N ILE A 133 14.00 13.79 3.17
CA ILE A 133 14.92 14.51 2.30
C ILE A 133 14.34 15.91 2.10
N THR A 134 14.80 16.84 2.93
CA THR A 134 14.34 18.25 2.93
C THR A 134 15.16 19.10 1.96
N SER A 135 14.68 20.29 1.65
CA SER A 135 15.45 21.31 0.91
C SER A 135 16.87 21.51 1.46
N GLN A 136 17.03 21.60 2.79
CA GLN A 136 18.34 21.73 3.45
C GLN A 136 19.28 20.55 3.17
N THR A 137 18.74 19.32 3.11
CA THR A 137 19.52 18.13 2.76
C THR A 137 19.97 18.19 1.30
N ILE A 138 19.08 18.60 0.39
CA ILE A 138 19.36 18.71 -1.05
C ILE A 138 20.42 19.80 -1.29
N GLU A 139 20.37 20.93 -0.59
CA GLU A 139 21.36 22.01 -0.68
C GLU A 139 22.78 21.56 -0.31
N LYS A 140 22.91 20.62 0.65
CA LYS A 140 24.20 20.04 1.07
C LYS A 140 24.76 19.01 0.08
N ALA A 141 24.00 18.65 -0.96
CA ALA A 141 24.33 17.58 -1.89
C ALA A 141 24.61 18.10 -3.31
N PRO A 142 25.74 18.82 -3.53
CA PRO A 142 26.01 19.54 -4.78
C PRO A 142 26.23 18.64 -6.00
N LYS A 143 26.43 17.33 -5.79
CA LYS A 143 26.62 16.33 -6.86
C LYS A 143 25.39 15.46 -7.10
N LEU A 144 24.33 15.65 -6.31
CA LEU A 144 23.15 14.80 -6.38
C LEU A 144 22.43 15.00 -7.72
N CYS A 145 22.19 13.90 -8.43
CA CYS A 145 21.48 13.87 -9.70
C CYS A 145 20.15 13.12 -9.60
N ALA A 146 20.07 12.10 -8.74
CA ALA A 146 18.85 11.29 -8.63
C ALA A 146 18.62 10.65 -7.27
N ILE A 147 17.34 10.48 -6.93
CA ILE A 147 16.87 9.75 -5.75
C ILE A 147 15.93 8.65 -6.21
N SER A 148 16.23 7.42 -5.82
CA SER A 148 15.37 6.25 -6.02
C SER A 148 14.79 5.78 -4.70
N ILE A 149 13.47 5.70 -4.63
CA ILE A 149 12.73 5.38 -3.42
C ILE A 149 12.47 3.89 -3.35
N VAL A 150 12.87 3.30 -2.23
CA VAL A 150 12.60 1.91 -1.83
C VAL A 150 11.16 1.85 -1.31
N GLY A 151 10.20 1.84 -2.23
CA GLY A 151 8.77 1.83 -1.94
C GLY A 151 8.00 2.79 -2.85
N VAL A 152 6.76 3.10 -2.47
CA VAL A 152 5.84 3.87 -3.33
C VAL A 152 5.72 5.33 -2.91
N GLY A 153 5.62 5.61 -1.62
CA GLY A 153 5.38 6.97 -1.16
C GLY A 153 6.61 7.84 -1.16
N TYR A 154 6.42 9.11 -1.51
CA TYR A 154 7.46 10.13 -1.62
C TYR A 154 7.11 11.38 -0.80
N ASP A 155 6.16 11.25 0.13
CA ASP A 155 5.64 12.34 0.97
C ASP A 155 6.69 12.93 1.94
N THR A 156 7.80 12.22 2.17
CA THR A 156 8.94 12.64 2.99
C THR A 156 10.04 13.36 2.21
N ILE A 157 9.86 13.54 0.89
CA ILE A 157 10.83 14.18 -0.01
C ILE A 157 10.29 15.52 -0.47
N ASP A 158 11.11 16.56 -0.38
CA ASP A 158 10.81 17.89 -0.91
C ASP A 158 10.92 17.89 -2.44
N ILE A 159 9.84 17.45 -3.10
CA ILE A 159 9.76 17.37 -4.56
C ILE A 159 9.98 18.74 -5.25
N PRO A 160 9.44 19.87 -4.75
CA PRO A 160 9.77 21.19 -5.29
C PRO A 160 11.28 21.49 -5.26
N ALA A 161 11.95 21.24 -4.14
CA ALA A 161 13.40 21.47 -4.03
C ALA A 161 14.22 20.55 -4.95
N CYS A 162 13.79 19.28 -5.13
CA CYS A 162 14.40 18.38 -6.10
C CYS A 162 14.29 18.93 -7.52
N ARG A 163 13.12 19.43 -7.92
CA ARG A 163 12.91 20.03 -9.25
C ARG A 163 13.78 21.26 -9.49
N GLU A 164 13.87 22.16 -8.51
CA GLU A 164 14.68 23.37 -8.61
C GLU A 164 16.18 23.06 -8.79
N LYS A 165 16.63 21.91 -8.30
CA LYS A 165 18.02 21.45 -8.37
C LYS A 165 18.27 20.41 -9.47
N ASP A 166 17.30 20.19 -10.36
CA ASP A 166 17.37 19.18 -11.42
C ASP A 166 17.66 17.76 -10.91
N VAL A 167 17.20 17.43 -9.70
CA VAL A 167 17.32 16.09 -9.09
C VAL A 167 16.13 15.25 -9.49
N ALA A 168 16.39 14.19 -10.26
CA ALA A 168 15.35 13.24 -10.65
C ALA A 168 14.88 12.42 -9.45
N VAL A 169 13.57 12.22 -9.29
CA VAL A 169 13.01 11.35 -8.25
C VAL A 169 12.21 10.22 -8.90
N MET A 170 12.42 9.00 -8.45
CA MET A 170 11.71 7.80 -8.92
C MET A 170 11.32 6.90 -7.75
N ASN A 171 10.26 6.11 -7.90
CA ASN A 171 9.78 5.19 -6.88
C ASN A 171 9.53 3.78 -7.45
N CYS A 172 9.11 2.86 -6.59
CA CYS A 172 8.92 1.44 -6.90
C CYS A 172 7.45 1.01 -6.63
N PRO A 173 6.45 1.52 -7.38
CA PRO A 173 5.06 1.07 -7.26
C PRO A 173 4.93 -0.41 -7.61
N GLY A 174 3.97 -1.10 -6.98
CA GLY A 174 3.70 -2.51 -7.23
C GLY A 174 4.59 -3.50 -6.49
N ALA A 175 5.86 -3.17 -6.23
CA ALA A 175 6.84 -4.10 -5.66
C ALA A 175 6.45 -4.65 -4.27
N ASN A 176 5.80 -3.82 -3.44
CA ASN A 176 5.31 -4.23 -2.11
C ASN A 176 3.79 -4.42 -2.06
N SER A 177 3.09 -4.36 -3.20
CA SER A 177 1.63 -4.36 -3.23
C SER A 177 1.01 -5.67 -2.73
N SER A 178 1.64 -6.82 -2.99
CA SER A 178 1.19 -8.12 -2.47
C SER A 178 1.31 -8.18 -0.95
N ALA A 179 2.46 -7.79 -0.39
CA ALA A 179 2.67 -7.76 1.05
C ALA A 179 1.65 -6.86 1.78
N VAL A 180 1.40 -5.66 1.24
CA VAL A 180 0.41 -4.75 1.83
C VAL A 180 -1.01 -5.33 1.73
N ALA A 181 -1.34 -5.96 0.60
CA ALA A 181 -2.64 -6.61 0.41
C ALA A 181 -2.87 -7.79 1.37
N GLU A 182 -1.84 -8.61 1.60
CA GLU A 182 -1.87 -9.71 2.57
C GLU A 182 -2.12 -9.18 3.98
N LEU A 183 -1.39 -8.13 4.41
CA LEU A 183 -1.59 -7.54 5.74
C LEU A 183 -2.97 -6.87 5.85
N THR A 184 -3.46 -6.24 4.78
CA THR A 184 -4.82 -5.68 4.72
C THR A 184 -5.88 -6.74 5.04
N LEU A 185 -5.78 -7.90 4.37
CA LEU A 185 -6.68 -9.04 4.60
C LEU A 185 -6.50 -9.61 6.01
N ALA A 186 -5.26 -9.75 6.49
CA ALA A 186 -4.97 -10.25 7.83
C ALA A 186 -5.60 -9.37 8.91
N LEU A 187 -5.38 -8.05 8.86
CA LEU A 187 -5.97 -7.09 9.80
C LEU A 187 -7.49 -7.08 9.73
N THR A 188 -8.06 -7.18 8.53
CA THR A 188 -9.51 -7.32 8.32
C THR A 188 -10.05 -8.56 9.05
N LEU A 189 -9.42 -9.72 8.86
CA LEU A 189 -9.83 -10.96 9.52
C LEU A 189 -9.64 -10.88 11.04
N TRP A 190 -8.56 -10.25 11.52
CA TRP A 190 -8.29 -10.06 12.94
C TRP A 190 -9.36 -9.20 13.61
N LEU A 191 -9.80 -8.12 12.96
CA LEU A 191 -10.89 -7.29 13.45
C LEU A 191 -12.21 -8.05 13.46
N LEU A 192 -12.60 -8.65 12.34
CA LEU A 192 -13.87 -9.38 12.24
C LEU A 192 -13.94 -10.53 13.25
N ARG A 193 -12.82 -11.19 13.53
CA ARG A 193 -12.74 -12.34 14.44
C ARG A 193 -12.27 -11.99 15.85
N ARG A 194 -12.08 -10.70 16.15
CA ARG A 194 -11.64 -10.19 17.47
C ARG A 194 -10.37 -10.86 17.99
N VAL A 195 -9.44 -11.21 17.09
CA VAL A 195 -8.28 -12.04 17.41
C VAL A 195 -7.39 -11.37 18.45
N ALA A 196 -7.03 -10.10 18.25
CA ALA A 196 -6.13 -9.37 19.14
C ALA A 196 -6.71 -9.20 20.56
N GLU A 197 -8.00 -8.82 20.66
CA GLU A 197 -8.72 -8.69 21.92
C GLU A 197 -8.75 -10.03 22.68
N LEU A 198 -9.21 -11.09 22.01
CA LEU A 198 -9.41 -12.40 22.63
C LEU A 198 -8.07 -13.07 22.99
N ASP A 199 -7.02 -12.90 22.19
CA ASP A 199 -5.67 -13.37 22.54
C ASP A 199 -5.17 -12.69 23.82
N ARG A 200 -5.31 -11.36 23.94
CA ARG A 200 -4.92 -10.61 25.14
C ARG A 200 -5.68 -11.08 26.39
N ARG A 201 -7.00 -11.26 26.28
CA ARG A 201 -7.85 -11.75 27.37
C ARG A 201 -7.52 -13.19 27.77
N LEU A 202 -7.20 -14.05 26.80
CA LEU A 202 -6.79 -15.42 27.10
C LEU A 202 -5.43 -15.46 27.82
N ARG A 203 -4.48 -14.62 27.40
CA ARG A 203 -3.16 -14.50 28.05
C ARG A 203 -3.23 -13.93 29.47
N SER A 204 -4.23 -13.11 29.79
CA SER A 204 -4.45 -12.62 31.16
C SER A 204 -5.03 -13.70 32.10
N GLY A 205 -5.35 -14.88 31.58
CA GLY A 205 -5.91 -15.99 32.34
C GLY A 205 -7.44 -16.00 32.40
N GLU A 206 -8.11 -15.16 31.60
CA GLU A 206 -9.57 -15.14 31.53
C GLU A 206 -10.12 -16.46 30.97
N LYS A 207 -11.12 -17.02 31.65
CA LYS A 207 -11.85 -18.20 31.16
C LYS A 207 -13.02 -17.74 30.30
N MET A 208 -12.93 -18.01 28.99
CA MET A 208 -13.90 -17.55 28.01
C MET A 208 -14.57 -18.72 27.31
N LEU A 209 -15.91 -18.67 27.18
CA LEU A 209 -16.66 -19.60 26.33
C LEU A 209 -16.76 -19.03 24.91
N SER A 210 -16.74 -19.90 23.90
CA SER A 210 -16.82 -19.49 22.50
C SER A 210 -18.13 -18.77 22.18
N ILE A 211 -19.24 -19.20 22.79
CA ILE A 211 -20.58 -18.65 22.54
C ILE A 211 -20.72 -17.18 22.99
N ASP A 212 -19.94 -16.76 23.99
CA ASP A 212 -19.95 -15.38 24.50
C ASP A 212 -18.97 -14.47 23.75
N ASN A 213 -18.16 -15.04 22.84
CA ASN A 213 -17.05 -14.37 22.16
C ASN A 213 -17.12 -14.56 20.64
N LEU A 214 -18.33 -14.47 20.08
CA LEU A 214 -18.55 -14.59 18.65
C LEU A 214 -17.86 -13.46 17.86
N GLY A 215 -17.32 -13.85 16.70
CA GLY A 215 -16.83 -12.93 15.67
C GLY A 215 -17.71 -12.99 14.42
N LYS A 216 -17.44 -12.10 13.46
CA LYS A 216 -18.11 -12.03 12.16
C LYS A 216 -17.32 -12.79 11.10
N GLY A 217 -18.00 -13.45 10.18
CA GLY A 217 -17.36 -14.06 8.99
C GLY A 217 -17.11 -13.02 7.89
N LEU A 218 -16.09 -13.22 7.05
CA LEU A 218 -15.76 -12.31 5.93
C LEU A 218 -16.59 -12.56 4.66
N LYS A 219 -17.00 -13.82 4.42
CA LYS A 219 -17.62 -14.25 3.16
C LYS A 219 -18.82 -13.38 2.77
N GLY A 220 -18.82 -12.88 1.53
CA GLY A 220 -19.92 -12.11 0.94
C GLY A 220 -20.09 -10.68 1.46
N LYS A 221 -19.21 -10.19 2.34
CA LYS A 221 -19.24 -8.81 2.82
C LYS A 221 -18.85 -7.82 1.74
N ILE A 222 -19.45 -6.62 1.77
CA ILE A 222 -19.10 -5.55 0.84
C ILE A 222 -17.81 -4.88 1.31
N VAL A 223 -16.78 -4.90 0.45
CA VAL A 223 -15.49 -4.25 0.69
C VAL A 223 -15.45 -2.94 -0.08
N GLY A 224 -15.47 -1.84 0.66
CA GLY A 224 -15.20 -0.49 0.18
C GLY A 224 -13.71 -0.21 0.12
N MET A 225 -13.23 0.33 -0.99
CA MET A 225 -11.82 0.69 -1.19
C MET A 225 -11.70 2.15 -1.59
N ILE A 226 -10.80 2.88 -0.92
CA ILE A 226 -10.40 4.22 -1.35
C ILE A 226 -9.07 4.13 -2.06
N GLY A 227 -9.07 4.46 -3.36
CA GLY A 227 -7.93 4.26 -4.26
C GLY A 227 -8.05 2.98 -5.09
N MET A 228 -7.53 3.03 -6.32
CA MET A 228 -7.64 1.97 -7.34
C MET A 228 -6.28 1.63 -7.98
N GLY A 229 -5.21 1.77 -7.19
CA GLY A 229 -3.83 1.46 -7.56
C GLY A 229 -3.51 -0.04 -7.47
N ASP A 230 -2.22 -0.38 -7.56
CA ASP A 230 -1.78 -1.78 -7.61
C ASP A 230 -2.02 -2.52 -6.28
N THR A 231 -1.77 -1.86 -5.14
CA THR A 231 -2.09 -2.41 -3.81
C THR A 231 -3.58 -2.67 -3.64
N ALA A 232 -4.42 -1.71 -4.04
CA ALA A 232 -5.88 -1.87 -4.00
C ALA A 232 -6.31 -3.05 -4.88
N ARG A 233 -5.69 -3.22 -6.05
CA ARG A 233 -6.01 -4.33 -6.95
C ARG A 233 -5.68 -5.68 -6.30
N LYS A 234 -4.48 -5.82 -5.73
CA LYS A 234 -4.07 -7.06 -5.05
C LYS A 234 -4.98 -7.40 -3.86
N ALA A 235 -5.34 -6.41 -3.05
CA ALA A 235 -6.28 -6.61 -1.96
C ALA A 235 -7.68 -7.00 -2.48
N ALA A 236 -8.17 -6.33 -3.53
CA ALA A 236 -9.45 -6.64 -4.16
C ALA A 236 -9.50 -8.06 -4.73
N GLU A 237 -8.43 -8.52 -5.40
CA GLU A 237 -8.28 -9.89 -5.91
C GLU A 237 -8.41 -10.92 -4.76
N LEU A 238 -7.74 -10.68 -3.62
CA LEU A 238 -7.86 -11.55 -2.44
C LEU A 238 -9.28 -11.58 -1.87
N PHE A 239 -9.90 -10.43 -1.63
CA PHE A 239 -11.26 -10.35 -1.09
C PHE A 239 -12.30 -10.97 -2.03
N HIS A 240 -12.18 -10.71 -3.33
CA HIS A 240 -13.11 -11.18 -4.33
C HIS A 240 -12.99 -12.68 -4.56
N HIS A 241 -11.80 -13.18 -4.89
CA HIS A 241 -11.62 -14.57 -5.31
C HIS A 241 -11.65 -15.56 -4.14
N ALA A 242 -11.11 -15.21 -2.97
CA ALA A 242 -11.07 -16.13 -1.83
C ALA A 242 -12.34 -16.10 -0.97
N PHE A 243 -13.05 -14.96 -0.92
CA PHE A 243 -14.18 -14.76 0.00
C PHE A 243 -15.48 -14.32 -0.65
N ASN A 244 -15.54 -14.23 -1.99
CA ASN A 244 -16.71 -13.79 -2.74
C ASN A 244 -17.22 -12.42 -2.28
N CYS A 245 -16.33 -11.50 -1.89
CA CYS A 245 -16.71 -10.16 -1.47
C CYS A 245 -16.99 -9.29 -2.70
N PRO A 246 -18.12 -8.57 -2.75
CA PRO A 246 -18.33 -7.49 -3.72
C PRO A 246 -17.37 -6.33 -3.44
N ILE A 247 -16.74 -5.79 -4.50
CA ILE A 247 -15.77 -4.70 -4.40
C ILE A 247 -16.41 -3.39 -4.83
N HIS A 248 -16.44 -2.42 -3.91
CA HIS A 248 -16.95 -1.07 -4.13
C HIS A 248 -15.81 -0.07 -4.00
N ILE A 249 -15.68 0.89 -4.92
CA ILE A 249 -14.48 1.73 -5.01
C ILE A 249 -14.85 3.20 -5.11
N PHE A 250 -14.15 4.03 -4.34
CA PHE A 250 -14.06 5.46 -4.56
C PHE A 250 -12.64 5.83 -4.98
N SER A 251 -12.48 6.27 -6.23
CA SER A 251 -11.19 6.72 -6.78
C SER A 251 -11.46 7.77 -7.88
N PRO A 252 -11.56 9.06 -7.52
CA PRO A 252 -11.96 10.12 -8.45
C PRO A 252 -10.89 10.43 -9.51
N THR A 253 -9.63 10.10 -9.24
CA THR A 253 -8.49 10.39 -10.13
C THR A 253 -8.13 9.23 -11.05
N SER A 254 -8.65 8.02 -10.82
CA SER A 254 -8.32 6.86 -11.65
C SER A 254 -9.10 6.87 -12.98
N PRO A 255 -8.47 6.51 -14.12
CA PRO A 255 -9.15 6.43 -15.42
C PRO A 255 -10.39 5.53 -15.37
N ALA A 256 -11.42 5.87 -16.15
CA ALA A 256 -12.65 5.07 -16.24
C ALA A 256 -12.40 3.60 -16.65
N THR A 257 -11.34 3.38 -17.42
CA THR A 257 -10.90 2.07 -17.95
C THR A 257 -10.16 1.19 -16.95
N ARG A 258 -9.79 1.70 -15.76
CA ARG A 258 -9.04 0.93 -14.75
C ARG A 258 -9.86 -0.31 -14.32
N TRP A 259 -9.22 -1.47 -14.27
CA TRP A 259 -9.79 -2.81 -13.96
C TRP A 259 -10.93 -3.26 -14.90
N THR A 260 -11.03 -2.67 -16.08
CA THR A 260 -11.93 -3.15 -17.15
C THR A 260 -11.16 -4.02 -18.13
N SER A 261 -11.84 -4.49 -19.18
CA SER A 261 -11.19 -5.18 -20.30
C SER A 261 -10.15 -4.33 -21.04
N HIS A 262 -10.15 -3.02 -20.85
CA HIS A 262 -9.17 -2.09 -21.43
C HIS A 262 -7.95 -1.84 -20.52
N ASP A 263 -7.94 -2.39 -19.30
CA ASP A 263 -6.79 -2.31 -18.41
C ASP A 263 -5.76 -3.38 -18.80
N PRO A 264 -4.46 -3.04 -18.91
CA PRO A 264 -3.41 -4.01 -19.25
C PRO A 264 -3.29 -5.14 -18.23
N ASN A 265 -3.67 -4.90 -16.98
CA ASN A 265 -3.67 -5.93 -15.94
C ASN A 265 -4.94 -6.79 -15.97
N GLY A 266 -5.93 -6.47 -16.82
CA GLY A 266 -7.16 -7.23 -17.00
C GLY A 266 -8.32 -6.80 -16.09
N THR A 267 -9.45 -7.49 -16.26
CA THR A 267 -10.73 -7.16 -15.61
C THR A 267 -10.81 -7.66 -14.17
N LEU A 268 -11.36 -6.84 -13.28
CA LEU A 268 -11.80 -7.25 -11.94
C LEU A 268 -13.22 -6.70 -11.69
N PRO A 269 -14.22 -7.54 -11.34
CA PRO A 269 -15.57 -7.06 -11.06
C PRO A 269 -15.61 -6.06 -9.90
N HIS A 270 -16.15 -4.86 -10.14
CA HIS A 270 -16.24 -3.81 -9.13
C HIS A 270 -17.37 -2.83 -9.43
N THR A 271 -17.79 -2.06 -8.42
CA THR A 271 -18.73 -0.94 -8.56
C THR A 271 -18.03 0.36 -8.15
N ARG A 272 -17.99 1.34 -9.06
CA ARG A 272 -17.39 2.66 -8.78
C ARG A 272 -18.44 3.62 -8.23
N HIS A 273 -18.04 4.40 -7.22
CA HIS A 273 -18.84 5.43 -6.58
C HIS A 273 -18.23 6.80 -6.85
N THR A 274 -19.08 7.79 -7.08
CA THR A 274 -18.67 9.18 -7.36
C THR A 274 -18.45 10.01 -6.11
N SER A 275 -18.89 9.55 -4.94
CA SER A 275 -18.74 10.21 -3.65
C SER A 275 -18.60 9.21 -2.52
N LEU A 276 -17.97 9.64 -1.42
CA LEU A 276 -17.93 8.87 -0.18
C LEU A 276 -19.34 8.67 0.42
N SER A 277 -20.23 9.65 0.28
CA SER A 277 -21.61 9.55 0.77
C SER A 277 -22.41 8.41 0.13
N ASN A 278 -22.09 8.03 -1.11
CA ASN A 278 -22.71 6.90 -1.79
C ASN A 278 -22.06 5.56 -1.40
N LEU A 279 -20.77 5.57 -1.07
CA LEU A 279 -19.99 4.38 -0.74
C LEU A 279 -20.18 3.94 0.72
N LEU A 280 -19.93 4.85 1.67
CA LEU A 280 -19.74 4.55 3.09
C LEU A 280 -20.95 3.88 3.77
N PRO A 281 -22.21 4.22 3.44
CA PRO A 281 -23.37 3.54 4.04
C PRO A 281 -23.53 2.08 3.63
N LEU A 282 -22.87 1.64 2.55
CA LEU A 282 -23.04 0.30 1.98
C LEU A 282 -22.01 -0.71 2.50
N VAL A 283 -20.83 -0.24 2.88
CA VAL A 283 -19.64 -1.09 3.05
C VAL A 283 -19.60 -1.72 4.44
N ASP A 284 -19.29 -3.01 4.51
CA ASP A 284 -19.03 -3.70 5.77
C ASP A 284 -17.58 -3.49 6.23
N ILE A 285 -16.68 -3.30 5.26
CA ILE A 285 -15.23 -3.15 5.45
C ILE A 285 -14.79 -2.00 4.56
N LEU A 286 -14.21 -0.96 5.14
CA LEU A 286 -13.56 0.12 4.40
C LEU A 286 -12.03 -0.05 4.50
N THR A 287 -11.33 -0.12 3.36
CA THR A 287 -9.86 -0.16 3.33
C THR A 287 -9.27 0.97 2.49
N LEU A 288 -8.19 1.58 2.99
CA LEU A 288 -7.59 2.78 2.41
C LEU A 288 -6.26 2.45 1.73
N HIS A 289 -6.16 2.81 0.45
CA HIS A 289 -4.99 2.56 -0.40
C HIS A 289 -4.68 3.76 -1.33
N CYS A 290 -5.13 4.96 -0.96
CA CYS A 290 -4.88 6.20 -1.70
C CYS A 290 -3.58 6.88 -1.22
N PRO A 291 -2.92 7.70 -2.07
CA PRO A 291 -1.80 8.53 -1.61
C PRO A 291 -2.27 9.60 -0.63
N LEU A 292 -1.36 10.11 0.21
CA LEU A 292 -1.58 11.32 0.99
C LEU A 292 -1.30 12.55 0.12
N THR A 293 -2.32 13.38 -0.06
CA THR A 293 -2.29 14.64 -0.79
C THR A 293 -3.02 15.69 0.03
N VAL A 294 -3.09 16.93 -0.47
CA VAL A 294 -3.94 17.97 0.13
C VAL A 294 -5.41 17.54 0.16
N SER A 295 -5.89 16.84 -0.89
CA SER A 295 -7.29 16.42 -1.00
C SER A 295 -7.64 15.15 -0.24
N THR A 296 -6.64 14.33 0.16
CA THR A 296 -6.87 13.10 0.94
C THR A 296 -6.47 13.23 2.41
N ARG A 297 -5.94 14.38 2.84
CA ARG A 297 -5.67 14.65 4.25
C ARG A 297 -6.99 14.75 5.03
N ASP A 298 -7.08 14.03 6.14
CA ASP A 298 -8.30 13.90 6.96
C ASP A 298 -9.55 13.56 6.11
N LEU A 299 -9.37 12.80 5.03
CA LEU A 299 -10.44 12.36 4.12
C LEU A 299 -11.51 11.56 4.86
N ILE A 300 -11.10 10.76 5.84
CA ILE A 300 -12.01 10.08 6.76
C ILE A 300 -11.91 10.77 8.12
N SER A 301 -12.95 11.55 8.44
CA SER A 301 -13.08 12.26 9.70
C SER A 301 -14.49 12.07 10.28
N ASP A 302 -14.92 12.93 11.20
CA ASP A 302 -16.20 12.81 11.92
C ASP A 302 -17.40 12.60 11.00
N LYS A 303 -17.45 13.33 9.88
CA LYS A 303 -18.56 13.29 8.92
C LYS A 303 -18.65 11.95 8.21
N GLU A 304 -17.52 11.45 7.72
CA GLU A 304 -17.44 10.20 6.99
C GLU A 304 -17.67 9.00 7.93
N LEU A 305 -17.05 9.02 9.12
CA LEU A 305 -17.23 8.00 10.14
C LEU A 305 -18.70 7.91 10.61
N ALA A 306 -19.40 9.05 10.71
CA ALA A 306 -20.80 9.09 11.14
C ALA A 306 -21.78 8.44 10.15
N ILE A 307 -21.44 8.38 8.85
CA ILE A 307 -22.30 7.80 7.81
C ILE A 307 -21.88 6.39 7.39
N MET A 308 -20.82 5.84 7.99
CA MET A 308 -20.46 4.45 7.78
C MET A 308 -21.56 3.54 8.31
N LYS A 309 -21.70 2.38 7.66
CA LYS A 309 -22.63 1.33 8.10
C LYS A 309 -22.33 0.94 9.55
N GLU A 310 -23.37 0.82 10.37
CA GLU A 310 -23.22 0.46 11.78
C GLU A 310 -22.47 -0.88 11.95
N GLY A 311 -21.45 -0.88 12.80
CA GLY A 311 -20.64 -2.07 13.09
C GLY A 311 -19.75 -2.54 11.94
N SER A 312 -19.56 -1.71 10.90
CA SER A 312 -18.52 -1.86 9.89
C SER A 312 -17.13 -1.66 10.49
N ILE A 313 -16.08 -2.03 9.73
CA ILE A 313 -14.70 -1.85 10.16
C ILE A 313 -13.89 -1.02 9.16
N LEU A 314 -12.86 -0.34 9.65
CA LEU A 314 -11.93 0.46 8.86
C LEU A 314 -10.52 -0.11 8.93
N VAL A 315 -9.81 -0.20 7.80
CA VAL A 315 -8.40 -0.59 7.74
C VAL A 315 -7.61 0.46 6.96
N ASN A 316 -6.69 1.15 7.64
CA ASN A 316 -5.83 2.15 7.00
C ASN A 316 -4.46 1.54 6.64
N MET A 317 -4.25 1.34 5.34
CA MET A 317 -3.02 0.81 4.74
C MET A 317 -2.39 1.80 3.76
N SER A 318 -2.71 3.10 3.92
CA SER A 318 -2.17 4.18 3.10
C SER A 318 -1.17 5.04 3.86
N ARG A 319 -1.66 6.08 4.53
CA ARG A 319 -0.90 7.03 5.38
C ARG A 319 -1.77 7.43 6.56
N GLY A 320 -1.16 7.65 7.72
CA GLY A 320 -1.93 7.96 8.93
C GLY A 320 -2.79 9.20 8.78
N ALA A 321 -2.23 10.28 8.19
CA ALA A 321 -2.92 11.54 7.99
C ALA A 321 -4.08 11.52 6.96
N VAL A 322 -4.40 10.36 6.36
CA VAL A 322 -5.64 10.20 5.56
C VAL A 322 -6.87 10.07 6.46
N VAL A 323 -6.67 9.60 7.70
CA VAL A 323 -7.72 9.46 8.71
C VAL A 323 -7.44 10.43 9.85
N ASN A 324 -8.47 11.14 10.31
CA ASN A 324 -8.36 11.91 11.53
C ASN A 324 -8.38 10.94 12.74
N GLU A 325 -7.22 10.74 13.36
CA GLU A 325 -7.04 9.77 14.46
C GLU A 325 -7.92 10.07 15.68
N GLY A 326 -8.16 11.34 15.99
CA GLY A 326 -9.04 11.75 17.09
C GLY A 326 -10.51 11.41 16.80
N ALA A 327 -10.99 11.75 15.60
CA ALA A 327 -12.33 11.39 15.16
C ALA A 327 -12.52 9.86 15.13
N LEU A 328 -11.50 9.12 14.68
CA LEU A 328 -11.51 7.66 14.68
C LEU A 328 -11.61 7.09 16.11
N ALA A 329 -10.83 7.61 17.05
CA ALA A 329 -10.87 7.18 18.45
C ALA A 329 -12.26 7.41 19.06
N GLU A 330 -12.89 8.57 18.81
CA GLU A 330 -14.25 8.85 19.26
C GLU A 330 -15.30 7.93 18.61
N ALA A 331 -15.13 7.60 17.32
CA ALA A 331 -16.03 6.72 16.60
C ALA A 331 -15.94 5.24 17.02
N LEU A 332 -14.83 4.83 17.64
CA LEU A 332 -14.57 3.47 18.11
C LEU A 332 -15.04 3.18 19.54
N LYS A 333 -15.31 4.21 20.35
CA LYS A 333 -15.79 4.03 21.72
C LYS A 333 -17.07 3.20 21.74
N ILE A 334 -17.27 2.43 22.82
CA ILE A 334 -18.41 1.51 22.97
C ILE A 334 -19.75 2.24 22.69
N GLY A 335 -20.61 1.65 21.86
CA GLY A 335 -21.93 2.20 21.52
C GLY A 335 -21.93 3.26 20.41
N LYS A 336 -20.86 3.33 19.60
CA LYS A 336 -20.70 4.26 18.47
C LYS A 336 -20.83 3.54 17.11
N THR A 337 -20.59 4.28 16.03
CA THR A 337 -20.93 3.90 14.64
C THR A 337 -20.12 2.72 14.10
N ILE A 338 -18.81 2.64 14.36
CA ILE A 338 -17.94 1.60 13.79
C ILE A 338 -17.57 0.51 14.80
N GLY A 339 -17.50 -0.73 14.33
CA GLY A 339 -17.27 -1.90 15.17
C GLY A 339 -15.80 -2.14 15.53
N GLY A 340 -14.87 -1.57 14.76
CA GLY A 340 -13.44 -1.70 14.99
C GLY A 340 -12.62 -1.06 13.88
N ALA A 341 -11.34 -0.84 14.12
CA ALA A 341 -10.44 -0.34 13.09
C ALA A 341 -9.01 -0.88 13.25
N ALA A 342 -8.27 -0.90 12.16
CA ALA A 342 -6.85 -1.19 12.18
C ALA A 342 -6.09 -0.13 11.38
N SER A 343 -4.89 0.20 11.83
CA SER A 343 -3.99 1.11 11.13
C SER A 343 -2.57 0.56 11.17
N ASP A 344 -1.97 0.41 9.99
CA ASP A 344 -0.52 0.15 9.88
C ASP A 344 0.28 1.44 9.90
N VAL A 345 -0.37 2.59 9.73
CA VAL A 345 0.25 3.89 9.52
C VAL A 345 -0.33 4.93 10.48
N PHE A 346 0.49 5.87 10.92
CA PHE A 346 0.08 6.89 11.90
C PHE A 346 0.49 8.29 11.43
N LYS A 347 -0.16 9.33 11.96
CA LYS A 347 0.10 10.72 11.57
C LYS A 347 1.54 11.13 11.92
N HIS A 348 2.02 10.66 13.06
CA HIS A 348 3.40 10.83 13.50
C HIS A 348 4.04 9.44 13.58
N GLU A 349 5.15 9.27 12.87
CA GLU A 349 5.91 8.03 12.84
C GLU A 349 7.37 8.28 13.22
N PRO A 350 8.01 7.36 13.97
CA PRO A 350 7.46 6.13 14.55
C PRO A 350 6.35 6.37 15.57
N ALA A 351 5.30 5.54 15.53
CA ALA A 351 4.14 5.73 16.39
C ALA A 351 4.47 5.45 17.86
N HIS A 352 4.02 6.34 18.74
CA HIS A 352 4.08 6.17 20.19
C HIS A 352 2.65 6.16 20.76
N LYS A 353 2.44 5.40 21.85
CA LYS A 353 1.11 5.24 22.45
C LYS A 353 0.45 6.56 22.81
N ASP A 354 1.23 7.53 23.27
CA ASP A 354 0.73 8.82 23.72
C ASP A 354 0.37 9.77 22.54
N ASP A 355 0.85 9.47 21.33
CA ASP A 355 0.73 10.36 20.15
C ASP A 355 -0.36 9.94 19.16
N VAL A 356 -1.12 8.89 19.47
CA VAL A 356 -2.14 8.27 18.58
C VAL A 356 -3.56 8.43 19.11
N ALA A 357 -3.83 9.54 19.80
CA ALA A 357 -5.16 9.94 20.28
C ALA A 357 -5.91 8.86 21.11
N GLY A 358 -5.18 8.02 21.85
CA GLY A 358 -5.77 6.95 22.67
C GLY A 358 -6.28 5.74 21.86
N LEU A 359 -6.02 5.66 20.55
CA LEU A 359 -6.42 4.52 19.72
C LEU A 359 -5.87 3.20 20.27
N LEU A 360 -4.62 3.19 20.76
CA LEU A 360 -3.98 2.00 21.34
C LEU A 360 -4.50 1.61 22.74
N ASP A 361 -5.49 2.34 23.29
CA ASP A 361 -6.20 1.96 24.50
C ASP A 361 -7.51 1.20 24.20
N LEU A 362 -7.94 1.17 22.94
CA LEU A 362 -9.23 0.61 22.54
C LEU A 362 -9.10 -0.88 22.18
N ASP A 363 -9.94 -1.70 22.79
CA ASP A 363 -9.95 -3.16 22.57
C ASP A 363 -10.28 -3.56 21.11
N ASN A 364 -11.04 -2.71 20.41
CA ASN A 364 -11.45 -2.88 19.02
C ASN A 364 -10.55 -2.12 18.02
N PHE A 365 -9.35 -1.72 18.45
CA PHE A 365 -8.33 -1.14 17.58
C PHE A 365 -7.10 -2.06 17.46
N ILE A 366 -6.51 -2.14 16.27
CA ILE A 366 -5.25 -2.86 16.02
C ILE A 366 -4.26 -1.90 15.35
N GLY A 367 -3.08 -1.73 15.95
CA GLY A 367 -1.98 -0.96 15.38
C GLY A 367 -0.80 -1.85 14.99
N THR A 368 -0.18 -1.59 13.84
CA THR A 368 1.10 -2.18 13.45
C THR A 368 2.10 -1.06 13.06
N PRO A 369 3.42 -1.25 13.26
CA PRO A 369 4.39 -0.16 13.13
C PRO A 369 4.87 0.01 11.68
N HIS A 370 3.97 0.31 10.75
CA HIS A 370 4.24 0.56 9.33
C HIS A 370 5.01 -0.59 8.64
N ILE A 371 4.48 -1.79 8.78
CA ILE A 371 5.08 -3.03 8.28
C ILE A 371 4.40 -3.59 7.03
N GLY A 372 3.38 -2.94 6.49
CA GLY A 372 2.60 -3.45 5.36
C GLY A 372 3.44 -3.82 4.14
N GLY A 373 4.47 -3.03 3.83
CA GLY A 373 5.42 -3.34 2.75
C GLY A 373 6.71 -4.04 3.20
N SER A 374 6.79 -4.50 4.45
CA SER A 374 8.04 -4.91 5.10
C SER A 374 8.15 -6.42 5.36
N THR A 375 7.83 -7.24 4.35
CA THR A 375 8.21 -8.67 4.36
C THR A 375 9.67 -8.84 3.94
N VAL A 376 10.30 -9.97 4.29
CA VAL A 376 11.69 -10.25 3.92
C VAL A 376 11.86 -10.23 2.40
N GLU A 377 10.92 -10.88 1.70
CA GLU A 377 10.88 -10.99 0.25
C GLU A 377 10.70 -9.61 -0.41
N ALA A 378 9.68 -8.85 0.03
CA ALA A 378 9.38 -7.55 -0.56
C ALA A 378 10.52 -6.53 -0.34
N GLN A 379 11.21 -6.58 0.81
CA GLN A 379 12.31 -5.68 1.11
C GLN A 379 13.51 -5.87 0.19
N ILE A 380 13.81 -7.11 -0.19
CA ILE A 380 14.88 -7.40 -1.15
C ILE A 380 14.44 -6.91 -2.53
N ASP A 381 13.29 -7.38 -3.01
CA ASP A 381 12.79 -7.08 -4.37
C ASP A 381 12.69 -5.57 -4.64
N VAL A 382 12.11 -4.81 -3.69
CA VAL A 382 11.94 -3.36 -3.86
C VAL A 382 13.27 -2.61 -3.79
N CYS A 383 14.24 -3.06 -3.00
CA CYS A 383 15.59 -2.48 -2.99
C CYS A 383 16.31 -2.75 -4.32
N LEU A 384 16.23 -3.98 -4.84
CA LEU A 384 16.84 -4.35 -6.12
C LEU A 384 16.25 -3.51 -7.26
N LEU A 385 14.92 -3.37 -7.29
CA LEU A 385 14.25 -2.52 -8.27
C LEU A 385 14.68 -1.04 -8.14
N ALA A 386 14.78 -0.51 -6.92
CA ALA A 386 15.25 0.86 -6.70
C ALA A 386 16.68 1.07 -7.21
N ILE A 387 17.56 0.09 -6.95
CA ILE A 387 18.94 0.07 -7.45
C ILE A 387 18.98 0.04 -8.97
N ASP A 388 18.19 -0.82 -9.61
CA ASP A 388 18.17 -0.96 -11.07
C ASP A 388 17.60 0.26 -11.77
N GLN A 389 16.56 0.89 -11.22
CA GLN A 389 16.05 2.15 -11.75
C GLN A 389 17.09 3.27 -11.65
N LEU A 390 17.79 3.36 -10.51
CA LEU A 390 18.83 4.37 -10.33
C LEU A 390 20.03 4.13 -11.24
N ALA A 391 20.46 2.87 -11.41
CA ALA A 391 21.49 2.50 -12.37
C ALA A 391 21.03 2.80 -13.80
N GLY A 392 19.77 2.50 -14.12
CA GLY A 392 19.14 2.79 -15.40
C GLY A 392 19.22 4.27 -15.77
N TYR A 393 18.94 5.15 -14.81
CA TYR A 393 19.11 6.59 -14.98
C TYR A 393 20.53 6.98 -15.37
N PHE A 394 21.53 6.52 -14.61
CA PHE A 394 22.94 6.84 -14.88
C PHE A 394 23.44 6.22 -16.20
N ASP A 395 22.92 5.07 -16.59
CA ASP A 395 23.26 4.43 -17.86
C ASP A 395 22.48 5.05 -19.06
N GLY A 396 21.65 6.06 -18.83
CA GLY A 396 20.92 6.79 -19.88
C GLY A 396 19.65 6.09 -20.37
N TYR A 397 19.16 5.08 -19.65
CA TYR A 397 17.89 4.41 -19.95
C TYR A 397 16.69 5.23 -19.48
N GLN A 398 15.54 4.99 -20.10
CA GLN A 398 14.28 5.59 -19.64
C GLN A 398 13.95 5.11 -18.22
N ILE A 399 13.67 6.08 -17.35
CA ILE A 399 13.23 5.80 -15.98
C ILE A 399 11.73 5.53 -15.99
N HIS A 400 11.33 4.42 -15.36
CA HIS A 400 9.93 4.14 -15.06
C HIS A 400 9.51 4.85 -13.76
N ASN A 401 8.23 5.18 -13.61
CA ASN A 401 7.67 5.73 -12.37
C ASN A 401 8.41 6.97 -11.83
N ARG A 402 8.77 7.87 -12.75
CA ARG A 402 9.40 9.13 -12.42
C ARG A 402 8.39 10.08 -11.75
N VAL A 403 8.78 10.65 -10.63
CA VAL A 403 8.00 11.60 -9.81
C VAL A 403 8.34 13.05 -10.17
N CYS A 404 9.62 13.36 -10.37
CA CYS A 404 10.05 14.67 -10.84
C CYS A 404 11.35 14.67 -11.63
#